data_AF-A0A531KC73-F1
#
_entry.id   AF-A0A531KC73-F1
#
_cell.length_a   1.000
_cell.length_b   1.000
_cell.length_c   1.000
_cell.angle_alpha   90.00
_cell.angle_beta   90.00
_cell.angle_gamma   90.00
#
_symmetry.space_group_name_H-M   'P 1'
#
loop_
_entity.id
_entity.type
_entity.pdbx_description
1 polymer ?
#
loop_
_entity_poly.entity_id
_entity_poly.type
_entity_poly.pdbx_seq_one_letter_code
_entity_poly.pdbx_strand_id
1 'polypeptide(L)' 'RKMAPHLTVWIVARGINIGLHTRMYFGDEEAANAEDPVLMRIEQRERVSTLVAPRDGDIYKFDIHLQGINETVFFDI' A
#
# COMPACT_ATOMS: atom_id res chain seq x y z
N ARG A 1 11.77 0.48 -14.54
CA ARG A 1 10.59 1.35 -14.82
C ARG A 1 10.48 2.35 -13.69
N LYS A 2 10.01 3.57 -13.96
CA LYS A 2 9.75 4.57 -12.90
C LYS A 2 8.63 4.05 -12.00
N MET A 3 8.79 4.17 -10.69
CA MET A 3 7.77 3.85 -9.70
C MET A 3 7.27 5.17 -9.09
N ALA A 4 6.01 5.20 -8.66
CA ALA A 4 5.50 6.34 -7.89
C ALA A 4 6.23 6.46 -6.55
N PRO A 5 6.25 7.62 -5.90
CA PRO A 5 6.75 7.75 -4.54
C PRO A 5 6.04 6.76 -3.61
N HIS A 6 6.80 5.96 -2.87
CA HIS A 6 6.26 4.99 -1.94
C HIS A 6 7.22 4.68 -0.80
N LEU A 7 6.67 4.22 0.32
CA LEU A 7 7.42 3.61 1.42
C LEU A 7 7.23 2.09 1.37
N THR A 8 8.32 1.34 1.55
CA THR A 8 8.21 -0.11 1.78
C THR A 8 8.03 -0.35 3.27
N VAL A 9 7.02 -1.14 3.63
CA VAL A 9 6.68 -1.47 5.01
C VAL A 9 6.85 -2.97 5.21
N TRP A 10 7.54 -3.35 6.29
CA TRP A 10 7.70 -4.74 6.70
C TRP A 10 7.16 -4.91 8.13
N ILE A 11 6.23 -5.84 8.31
CA ILE A 11 5.47 -5.99 9.55
C ILE A 11 5.76 -7.35 10.16
N VAL A 12 6.21 -7.34 11.41
CA VAL A 12 6.39 -8.53 12.24
C VAL A 12 5.71 -8.29 13.59
N ALA A 13 4.99 -9.30 14.08
CA ALA A 13 4.29 -9.25 15.35
C ALA A 13 3.98 -10.65 15.86
N ARG A 14 3.57 -10.78 17.12
CA ARG A 14 3.06 -12.05 17.66
C ARG A 14 1.86 -12.52 16.81
N GLY A 15 1.95 -13.73 16.26
CA GLY A 15 0.92 -14.31 15.39
C GLY A 15 1.17 -14.12 13.90
N ILE A 16 2.19 -13.35 13.51
CA ILE A 16 2.66 -13.25 12.12
C ILE A 16 3.87 -14.18 11.97
N ASN A 17 3.66 -15.34 11.35
CA ASN A 17 4.69 -16.38 11.22
C ASN A 17 5.76 -16.03 10.16
N ILE A 18 5.36 -15.31 9.10
CA ILE A 18 6.23 -14.81 8.04
C ILE A 18 5.96 -13.31 7.92
N GLY A 19 7.01 -12.50 7.95
CA GLY A 19 6.87 -11.05 7.93
C GLY A 19 6.12 -10.57 6.68
N LEU A 20 5.16 -9.67 6.89
CA LEU A 20 4.29 -9.20 5.81
C LEU A 20 4.91 -7.97 5.15
N HIS A 21 5.00 -8.00 3.82
CA HIS A 21 5.48 -6.87 3.04
C HIS A 21 4.32 -6.12 2.40
N THR A 22 4.31 -4.79 2.52
CA THR A 22 3.37 -3.93 1.81
C THR A 22 4.07 -2.63 1.40
N ARG A 23 3.35 -1.75 0.70
CA ARG A 23 3.81 -0.43 0.29
C ARG A 23 2.76 0.62 0.65
N MET A 24 3.22 1.76 1.14
CA MET A 24 2.39 2.96 1.28
C MET A 24 2.70 3.91 0.14
N TYR A 25 1.68 4.28 -0.62
CA TYR A 25 1.69 5.32 -1.65
C TYR A 25 1.06 6.60 -1.09
N PHE A 26 1.35 7.74 -1.72
CA PHE A 26 0.90 9.05 -1.25
C PHE A 26 -0.37 9.48 -2.00
N GLY A 27 -1.38 9.96 -1.27
CA GLY A 27 -2.68 10.34 -1.84
C GLY A 27 -2.66 11.56 -2.75
N ASP A 28 -1.64 12.42 -2.65
CA ASP A 28 -1.45 13.59 -3.52
C ASP A 28 -0.63 13.29 -4.78
N GLU A 29 -0.23 12.04 -5.01
CA GLU A 29 0.56 11.57 -6.16
C GLU A 29 -0.30 10.79 -7.17
N GLU A 30 -1.57 11.17 -7.38
CA GLU A 30 -2.54 10.41 -8.20
C GLU A 30 -2.03 10.06 -9.60
N ALA A 31 -1.40 11.03 -10.30
CA ALA A 31 -0.86 10.82 -11.64
C ALA A 31 0.29 9.80 -11.65
N ALA A 32 1.20 9.88 -10.68
CA ALA A 32 2.30 8.93 -10.57
C ALA A 32 1.79 7.53 -10.16
N ASN A 33 0.82 7.47 -9.24
CA ASN A 33 0.19 6.23 -8.79
C ASN A 33 -0.52 5.50 -9.94
N ALA A 34 -1.18 6.23 -10.84
CA ALA A 34 -1.86 5.66 -11.99
C ALA A 34 -0.90 4.95 -12.97
N GLU A 35 0.34 5.42 -13.07
CA GLU A 35 1.38 4.88 -13.96
C GLU A 35 2.31 3.86 -13.26
N ASP A 36 2.13 3.61 -11.96
CA ASP A 36 3.03 2.76 -11.20
C ASP A 36 2.92 1.27 -11.62
N PRO A 37 4.02 0.62 -12.02
CA PRO A 37 3.99 -0.74 -12.56
C PRO A 37 3.63 -1.80 -11.51
N VAL A 38 3.75 -1.52 -10.21
CA VAL A 38 3.33 -2.44 -9.15
C VAL A 38 1.83 -2.28 -8.90
N LEU A 39 1.32 -1.05 -8.81
CA LEU A 39 -0.12 -0.81 -8.68
C LEU A 39 -0.91 -1.31 -9.90
N MET A 40 -0.36 -1.21 -11.11
CA MET A 40 -1.00 -1.74 -12.33
C MET A 40 -1.10 -3.28 -12.36
N ARG A 41 -0.31 -4.00 -11.56
CA ARG A 41 -0.37 -5.47 -11.48
C ARG A 41 -1.45 -5.99 -10.53
N ILE A 42 -2.06 -5.11 -9.74
CA ILE A 42 -3.14 -5.48 -8.82
C ILE A 42 -4.42 -5.63 -9.64
N GLU A 43 -4.88 -6.87 -9.80
CA GLU A 43 -6.09 -7.21 -10.58
C GLU A 43 -7.38 -6.66 -9.92
N GLN A 44 -7.47 -6.78 -8.60
CA GLN A 44 -8.57 -6.24 -7.79
C GLN A 44 -8.35 -4.73 -7.56
N ARG A 45 -8.75 -3.91 -8.55
CA ARG A 45 -8.48 -2.47 -8.58
C ARG A 45 -9.01 -1.73 -7.36
N GLU A 46 -10.12 -2.18 -6.79
CA GLU A 46 -10.70 -1.64 -5.55
C GLU A 46 -9.73 -1.71 -4.36
N ARG A 47 -8.85 -2.72 -4.33
CA ARG A 47 -7.85 -2.90 -3.27
C ARG A 47 -6.66 -1.96 -3.37
N VAL A 48 -6.45 -1.30 -4.52
CA VAL A 48 -5.38 -0.29 -4.66
C VAL A 48 -5.54 0.83 -3.64
N SER A 49 -6.79 1.19 -3.30
CA SER A 49 -7.09 2.18 -2.27
C SER A 49 -6.50 1.84 -0.90
N THR A 50 -6.33 0.56 -0.57
CA THR A 50 -5.74 0.10 0.70
C THR A 50 -4.24 0.37 0.81
N LEU A 51 -3.58 0.78 -0.28
CA LEU A 51 -2.17 1.11 -0.34
C LEU A 51 -1.92 2.61 -0.39
N VAL A 52 -2.95 3.45 -0.54
CA VAL A 52 -2.82 4.90 -0.72
C VAL A 52 -3.19 5.61 0.57
N ALA A 53 -2.21 6.28 1.18
CA ALA A 53 -2.43 7.07 2.39
C ALA A 53 -2.98 8.46 2.02
N PRO A 54 -4.18 8.84 2.50
CA PRO A 54 -4.68 10.19 2.31
C PRO A 54 -3.80 11.21 3.03
N ARG A 55 -3.67 12.40 2.43
CA ARG A 55 -2.97 13.54 3.01
C ARG A 55 -3.94 14.38 3.85
N ASP A 56 -3.62 14.58 5.12
CA ASP A 56 -4.30 15.47 6.04
C ASP A 56 -3.30 16.53 6.55
N GLY A 57 -3.29 17.69 5.91
CA GLY A 57 -2.24 18.70 6.10
C GLY A 57 -0.86 18.16 5.73
N ASP A 58 0.02 18.04 6.72
CA ASP A 58 1.38 17.48 6.56
C ASP A 58 1.49 16.03 7.07
N ILE A 59 0.37 15.38 7.38
CA ILE A 59 0.31 14.02 7.91
C ILE A 59 -0.28 13.09 6.85
N TYR A 60 0.31 11.90 6.71
CA TYR A 60 -0.26 10.79 5.96
C TYR A 60 -0.65 9.70 6.95
N LYS A 61 -1.93 9.31 6.95
CA LYS A 61 -2.42 8.22 7.79
C LYS A 61 -2.54 6.95 6.95
N PHE A 62 -1.76 5.93 7.30
CA PHE A 62 -1.77 4.62 6.64
C PHE A 62 -2.20 3.53 7.62
N ASP A 63 -3.48 3.20 7.59
CA ASP A 63 -4.04 2.13 8.42
C ASP A 63 -3.81 0.78 7.74
N ILE A 64 -3.28 -0.20 8.49
CA ILE A 64 -3.00 -1.55 7.99
C ILE A 64 -4.02 -2.53 8.57
N HIS A 65 -4.83 -3.11 7.69
CA HIS A 65 -5.83 -4.11 8.02
C HIS A 65 -5.27 -5.49 7.69
N LEU A 66 -4.93 -6.28 8.72
CA LEU A 66 -4.30 -7.59 8.55
C LEU A 66 -5.25 -8.64 7.95
N GLN A 67 -6.56 -8.48 8.14
CA GLN A 67 -7.56 -9.41 7.65
C GLN A 67 -8.94 -8.75 7.54
N GLY A 68 -9.75 -9.21 6.59
CA GLY A 68 -11.19 -8.93 6.53
C GLY A 68 -11.56 -7.84 5.52
N ILE A 69 -12.60 -7.05 5.85
CA ILE A 69 -13.02 -5.94 4.99
C ILE A 69 -11.89 -4.90 4.96
N ASN A 70 -11.54 -4.45 3.75
CA ASN A 70 -10.42 -3.53 3.49
C ASN A 70 -9.03 -4.09 3.83
N GLU A 71 -8.86 -5.41 3.81
CA GLU A 71 -7.55 -6.04 4.01
C GLU A 71 -6.48 -5.44 3.08
N THR A 72 -5.42 -4.93 3.70
CA THR A 72 -4.29 -4.30 3.01
C THR A 72 -3.65 -5.30 2.06
N VAL A 73 -3.28 -4.85 0.87
CA VAL A 73 -2.54 -5.70 -0.07
C VAL A 73 -1.15 -5.99 0.48
N PHE A 74 -0.82 -7.28 0.61
CA PHE A 74 0.52 -7.75 0.95
C PHE A 74 1.18 -8.40 -0.28
N PHE A 75 2.49 -8.23 -0.40
CA PHE A 75 3.29 -8.72 -1.51
C PHE A 75 4.17 -9.89 -1.06
N ASP A 76 4.35 -10.84 -1.98
CA ASP A 76 5.44 -11.81 -1.93
C ASP A 76 6.58 -11.26 -2.81
N ILE A 77 7.76 -11.03 -2.22
CA ILE A 77 8.89 -10.34 -2.83
C ILE A 77 10.20 -11.12 -2.70
#